data_AF-A0A7W7YF52-F1
#
_entry.id   AF-A0A7W7YF52-F1
#
_cell.length_a   1.000
_cell.length_b   1.000
_cell.length_c   1.000
_cell.angle_alpha   90.00
_cell.angle_beta   90.00
_cell.angle_gamma   90.00
#
_symmetry.space_group_name_H-M   'P 1'
#
loop_
_entity.id
_entity.type
_entity.pdbx_description
1 polymer ?
#
loop_
_entity_poly.entity_id
_entity_poly.type
_entity_poly.pdbx_seq_one_letter_code
_entity_poly.pdbx_strand_id
1 'polypeptide(L)'
;MKKALLTCLTLSLSLSALHAEDSLNEQLRRAAEKLKNEFAKVKEQSEVKGREWYKKAKERLTTSREEYLKQAGAALTGWKADIDVLKDQGGRDYFKTRVSALEQHHAFAVKEMETLSGIADDAQFRARQKSFDKTLWTLEAAVEQAQEEAGL
;
A
#
# COMPACT_ATOMS: atom_id res chain seq x y z
N MET A 1 6.07 0.83 51.37
CA MET A 1 6.21 2.14 50.68
C MET A 1 5.83 2.02 49.19
N LYS A 2 4.55 1.88 48.86
CA LYS A 2 4.03 1.81 47.47
C LYS A 2 2.55 2.22 47.40
N LYS A 3 2.13 3.35 47.98
CA LYS A 3 0.73 3.82 47.87
C LYS A 3 0.53 5.35 47.87
N ALA A 4 1.59 6.15 47.79
CA ALA A 4 1.46 7.60 47.97
C ALA A 4 1.61 8.45 46.68
N LEU A 5 1.90 7.85 45.52
CA LEU A 5 2.17 8.59 44.28
C LEU A 5 1.08 8.49 43.20
N LEU A 6 -0.03 7.81 43.49
CA LEU A 6 -1.12 7.60 42.51
C LEU A 6 -2.33 8.52 42.70
N THR A 7 -2.29 9.42 43.69
CA THR A 7 -3.43 10.30 44.03
C THR A 7 -3.27 11.76 43.59
N CYS A 8 -2.15 12.16 42.98
CA CYS A 8 -1.95 13.54 42.51
C CYS A 8 -2.34 13.80 41.04
N LEU A 9 -2.68 12.78 40.26
CA LEU A 9 -3.10 12.96 38.86
C LEU A 9 -4.63 13.01 38.67
N THR A 10 -5.42 12.83 39.72
CA THR A 10 -6.89 12.74 39.63
C THR A 10 -7.65 13.88 40.29
N LEU A 11 -6.96 14.91 40.82
CA LEU A 11 -7.60 16.03 41.54
C LEU A 11 -7.34 17.43 40.95
N SER A 12 -6.57 17.55 39.86
CA SER A 12 -6.33 18.83 39.18
C SER A 12 -7.20 19.05 37.92
N LEU A 13 -8.13 18.14 37.62
CA LEU A 13 -9.00 18.23 36.43
C LEU A 13 -10.42 18.78 36.71
N SER A 14 -10.75 19.10 37.96
CA SER A 14 -12.16 19.27 38.35
C SER A 14 -12.69 20.70 38.44
N LEU A 15 -11.93 21.75 38.06
CA LEU A 15 -12.41 23.14 38.16
C LEU A 15 -12.26 23.98 36.88
N SER A 16 -11.89 23.37 35.75
CA SER A 16 -11.94 24.00 34.42
C SER A 16 -12.82 23.23 33.42
N ALA A 17 -13.53 22.19 33.90
CA ALA A 17 -14.21 21.19 33.09
C ALA A 17 -15.44 21.72 32.31
N LEU A 18 -16.01 22.88 32.66
CA LEU A 18 -17.20 23.36 31.96
C LEU A 18 -16.91 24.08 30.62
N HIS A 19 -15.67 24.48 30.34
CA HIS A 19 -15.28 25.12 29.05
C HIS A 19 -14.25 24.30 28.26
N ALA A 20 -13.55 23.36 28.92
CA ALA A 20 -12.58 22.48 28.27
C ALA A 20 -13.22 21.24 27.62
N GLU A 21 -14.40 20.81 28.10
CA GLU A 21 -15.14 19.70 27.48
C GLU A 21 -15.58 20.04 26.06
N ASP A 22 -16.10 21.24 25.79
CA ASP A 22 -16.48 21.64 24.44
C ASP A 22 -15.27 21.66 23.49
N SER A 23 -14.11 22.13 23.95
CA SER A 23 -12.88 22.17 23.14
C SER A 23 -12.31 20.77 22.86
N LEU A 24 -12.31 19.87 23.85
CA LEU A 24 -11.82 18.51 23.70
C LEU A 24 -12.78 17.66 22.85
N ASN A 25 -14.09 17.82 23.05
CA ASN A 25 -15.12 17.13 22.30
C ASN A 25 -15.16 17.62 20.85
N GLU A 26 -14.96 18.92 20.61
CA GLU A 26 -14.80 19.49 19.27
C GLU A 26 -13.50 19.00 18.59
N GLN A 27 -12.39 18.88 19.33
CA GLN A 27 -11.15 18.31 18.80
C GLN A 27 -11.28 16.82 18.46
N LEU A 28 -11.95 16.03 19.31
CA LEU A 28 -12.27 14.63 19.05
C LEU A 28 -13.22 14.47 17.88
N ARG A 29 -14.23 15.34 17.78
CA ARG A 29 -15.16 15.38 16.66
C ARG A 29 -14.44 15.72 15.36
N ARG A 30 -13.57 16.73 15.35
CA ARG A 30 -12.74 17.08 14.17
C ARG A 30 -11.76 15.96 13.80
N ALA A 31 -11.17 15.29 14.78
CA ALA A 31 -10.29 14.14 14.54
C ALA A 31 -11.08 12.96 13.95
N ALA A 32 -12.27 12.67 14.48
CA ALA A 32 -13.16 11.62 13.98
C ALA A 32 -13.71 11.96 12.58
N GLU A 33 -14.07 13.22 12.32
CA GLU A 33 -14.50 13.69 11.00
C GLU A 33 -13.34 13.63 9.99
N LYS A 34 -12.11 14.05 10.38
CA LYS A 34 -10.92 13.88 9.54
C LYS A 34 -10.65 12.41 9.25
N LEU A 35 -10.67 11.56 10.27
CA LEU A 35 -10.45 10.12 10.13
C LEU A 35 -11.50 9.50 9.21
N LYS A 36 -12.78 9.82 9.41
CA LYS A 36 -13.89 9.39 8.54
C LYS A 36 -13.69 9.85 7.09
N ASN A 37 -13.24 11.08 6.87
CA ASN A 37 -12.98 11.61 5.54
C ASN A 37 -11.79 10.93 4.87
N GLU A 38 -10.70 10.67 5.60
CA GLU A 38 -9.55 9.91 5.10
C GLU A 38 -9.94 8.45 4.80
N PHE A 39 -10.75 7.81 5.66
CA PHE A 39 -11.29 6.47 5.39
C PHE A 39 -12.21 6.46 4.15
N ALA A 40 -13.02 7.49 3.96
CA ALA A 40 -13.89 7.61 2.78
C ALA A 40 -13.05 7.74 1.50
N LYS A 41 -11.99 8.56 1.51
CA LYS A 41 -11.06 8.70 0.38
C LYS A 41 -10.34 7.39 0.07
N VAL A 42 -9.79 6.73 1.09
CA VAL A 42 -9.10 5.43 0.93
C VAL A 42 -10.07 4.39 0.35
N LYS A 43 -11.31 4.36 0.83
CA LYS A 43 -12.34 3.46 0.29
C LYS A 43 -12.62 3.76 -1.19
N GLU A 44 -12.87 5.02 -1.54
CA GLU A 44 -13.16 5.42 -2.91
C GLU A 44 -11.99 5.12 -3.87
N GLN A 45 -10.76 5.44 -3.46
CA GLN A 45 -9.55 5.10 -4.22
C GLN A 45 -9.38 3.60 -4.39
N SER A 46 -9.63 2.80 -3.34
CA SER A 46 -9.53 1.35 -3.42
C SER A 46 -10.56 0.73 -4.38
N GLU A 47 -11.77 1.29 -4.43
CA GLU A 47 -12.81 0.86 -5.37
C GLU A 47 -12.47 1.22 -6.81
N VAL A 48 -11.88 2.41 -7.04
CA VAL A 48 -11.40 2.82 -8.37
C VAL A 48 -10.26 1.91 -8.82
N LYS A 49 -9.20 1.75 -8.00
CA LYS A 49 -8.07 0.87 -8.31
C LYS A 49 -8.51 -0.59 -8.53
N GLY A 50 -9.50 -1.07 -7.77
CA GLY A 50 -10.08 -2.39 -7.96
C GLY A 50 -10.83 -2.55 -9.29
N ARG A 51 -11.59 -1.53 -9.73
CA ARG A 51 -12.26 -1.54 -11.04
C ARG A 51 -11.28 -1.47 -12.21
N GLU A 52 -10.24 -0.65 -12.09
CA GLU A 52 -9.17 -0.55 -13.09
C GLU A 52 -8.40 -1.86 -13.20
N TRP A 53 -8.08 -2.50 -12.06
CA TRP A 53 -7.49 -3.82 -12.03
C TRP A 53 -8.37 -4.85 -12.73
N TYR A 54 -9.67 -4.87 -12.44
CA TYR A 54 -10.60 -5.80 -13.09
C TYR A 54 -10.64 -5.60 -14.61
N LYS A 55 -10.59 -4.34 -15.08
CA LYS A 55 -10.52 -4.02 -16.50
C LYS A 55 -9.21 -4.52 -17.13
N LYS A 56 -8.05 -4.21 -16.53
CA LYS A 56 -6.73 -4.71 -16.97
C LYS A 56 -6.69 -6.25 -16.98
N ALA A 57 -7.23 -6.90 -15.96
CA ALA A 57 -7.28 -8.36 -15.86
C ALA A 57 -8.14 -8.97 -16.99
N LYS A 58 -9.27 -8.34 -17.34
CA LYS A 58 -10.10 -8.77 -18.46
C LYS A 58 -9.39 -8.62 -19.80
N GLU A 59 -8.68 -7.53 -20.02
CA GLU A 59 -7.88 -7.30 -21.24
C GLU A 59 -6.73 -8.32 -21.38
N ARG A 60 -6.13 -8.72 -20.25
CA ARG A 60 -5.06 -9.74 -20.20
C ARG A 60 -5.53 -11.15 -20.55
N LEU A 61 -6.82 -11.46 -20.46
CA LEU A 61 -7.36 -12.76 -20.88
C LEU A 61 -7.27 -12.99 -22.40
N THR A 62 -7.40 -11.91 -23.18
CA THR A 62 -7.34 -11.96 -24.65
C THR A 62 -5.96 -11.64 -25.20
N THR A 63 -5.02 -11.23 -24.33
CA THR A 63 -3.63 -10.94 -24.70
C THR A 63 -2.88 -12.24 -24.97
N SER A 64 -2.06 -12.27 -26.03
CA SER A 64 -1.23 -13.44 -26.32
C SER A 64 -0.22 -13.65 -25.18
N ARG A 65 0.24 -14.88 -25.03
CA ARG A 65 1.23 -15.23 -24.00
C ARG A 65 2.51 -14.40 -24.11
N GLU A 66 3.03 -14.27 -25.32
CA GLU A 66 4.26 -13.52 -25.60
C GLU A 66 4.09 -12.04 -25.26
N GLU A 67 2.99 -11.44 -25.72
CA GLU A 67 2.70 -10.03 -25.44
C GLU A 67 2.47 -9.78 -23.95
N TYR A 68 1.78 -10.70 -23.26
CA TYR A 68 1.58 -10.63 -21.81
C TYR A 68 2.92 -10.62 -21.07
N LEU A 69 3.81 -11.57 -21.37
CA LEU A 69 5.11 -11.69 -20.71
C LEU A 69 5.99 -10.45 -20.98
N LYS A 70 5.95 -9.93 -22.21
CA LYS A 70 6.65 -8.69 -22.57
C LYS A 70 6.14 -7.49 -21.78
N GLN A 71 4.82 -7.31 -21.70
CA GLN A 71 4.22 -6.21 -20.92
C GLN A 71 4.52 -6.33 -19.43
N ALA A 72 4.39 -7.54 -18.86
CA ALA A 72 4.71 -7.79 -17.46
C ALA A 72 6.20 -7.51 -17.16
N GLY A 73 7.11 -7.96 -18.04
CA GLY A 73 8.54 -7.71 -17.91
C GLY A 73 8.89 -6.22 -18.01
N ALA A 74 8.25 -5.49 -18.91
CA ALA A 74 8.41 -4.04 -19.02
C ALA A 74 7.94 -3.32 -17.76
N ALA A 75 6.77 -3.70 -17.21
CA ALA A 75 6.26 -3.15 -15.95
C ALA A 75 7.21 -3.41 -14.77
N LEU A 76 7.68 -4.66 -14.62
CA LEU A 76 8.66 -5.00 -13.58
C LEU A 76 9.98 -4.22 -13.73
N THR A 77 10.41 -3.94 -14.96
CA THR A 77 11.60 -3.11 -15.20
C THR A 77 11.35 -1.66 -14.78
N GLY A 78 10.18 -1.10 -15.13
CA GLY A 78 9.78 0.25 -14.71
C GLY A 78 9.73 0.38 -13.20
N TRP A 79 9.02 -0.52 -12.51
CA TRP A 79 8.91 -0.48 -11.05
C TRP A 79 10.25 -0.70 -10.35
N LYS A 80 11.19 -1.44 -10.96
CA LYS A 80 12.55 -1.53 -10.41
C LYS A 80 13.24 -0.18 -10.41
N ALA A 81 13.13 0.56 -11.52
CA ALA A 81 13.69 1.90 -11.62
C ALA A 81 13.03 2.85 -10.60
N ASP A 82 11.72 2.78 -10.43
CA ASP A 82 11.00 3.56 -9.42
C ASP A 82 11.49 3.24 -8.00
N ILE A 83 11.66 1.96 -7.67
CA ILE A 83 12.20 1.52 -6.37
C ILE A 83 13.63 2.04 -6.16
N ASP A 84 14.46 2.06 -7.21
CA ASP A 84 15.81 2.60 -7.13
C ASP A 84 15.81 4.11 -6.87
N VAL A 85 14.90 4.87 -7.50
CA VAL A 85 14.71 6.29 -7.19
C VAL A 85 14.29 6.48 -5.73
N LEU A 86 13.36 5.66 -5.22
CA LEU A 86 12.91 5.72 -3.82
C LEU A 86 14.03 5.40 -2.83
N LYS A 87 14.96 4.52 -3.21
CA LYS A 87 16.13 4.18 -2.40
C LYS A 87 17.08 5.37 -2.24
N ASP A 88 17.26 6.13 -3.30
CA ASP A 88 18.17 7.29 -3.33
C ASP A 88 17.61 8.52 -2.60
N GLN A 89 16.30 8.56 -2.34
CA GLN A 89 15.65 9.69 -1.65
C GLN A 89 16.06 9.89 -0.19
N GLY A 90 16.72 8.92 0.46
CA GLY A 90 17.23 9.08 1.83
C GLY A 90 16.14 9.41 2.85
N GLY A 91 15.51 8.40 3.44
CA GLY A 91 14.37 8.58 4.35
C GLY A 91 14.62 8.27 5.83
N ARG A 92 13.58 8.48 6.65
CA ARG A 92 13.46 7.94 8.01
C ARG A 92 13.55 6.41 7.98
N ASP A 93 13.94 5.78 9.08
CA ASP A 93 14.19 4.34 9.10
C ASP A 93 12.98 3.49 8.71
N TYR A 94 11.75 3.92 9.01
CA TYR A 94 10.55 3.21 8.54
C TYR A 94 10.44 3.18 7.01
N PHE A 95 10.87 4.25 6.33
CA PHE A 95 10.80 4.35 4.88
C PHE A 95 11.86 3.46 4.22
N LYS A 96 13.06 3.35 4.82
CA LYS A 96 14.09 2.39 4.40
C LYS A 96 13.58 0.95 4.50
N THR A 97 12.88 0.60 5.58
CA THR A 97 12.23 -0.71 5.72
C THR A 97 11.18 -0.95 4.63
N ARG A 98 10.39 0.08 4.28
CA ARG A 98 9.44 0.01 3.17
C ARG A 98 10.14 -0.23 1.82
N VAL A 99 11.20 0.51 1.52
CA VAL A 99 12.00 0.31 0.29
C VAL A 99 12.57 -1.11 0.22
N SER A 100 13.12 -1.62 1.32
CA SER A 100 13.61 -3.01 1.36
C SER A 100 12.50 -4.04 1.13
N ALA A 101 11.30 -3.81 1.68
CA ALA A 101 10.14 -4.65 1.40
C ALA A 101 9.71 -4.59 -0.08
N LEU A 102 9.79 -3.42 -0.72
CA LEU A 102 9.53 -3.27 -2.16
C LEU A 102 10.56 -4.03 -3.00
N GLU A 103 11.86 -3.95 -2.66
CA GLU A 103 12.91 -4.72 -3.33
C GLU A 103 12.64 -6.24 -3.24
N GLN A 104 12.22 -6.72 -2.07
CA GLN A 104 11.85 -8.13 -1.89
C GLN A 104 10.60 -8.52 -2.68
N HIS A 105 9.59 -7.67 -2.72
CA HIS A 105 8.36 -7.91 -3.48
C HIS A 105 8.64 -7.93 -4.98
N HIS A 106 9.47 -7.01 -5.47
CA HIS A 106 9.94 -6.99 -6.86
C HIS A 106 10.70 -8.28 -7.21
N ALA A 107 11.67 -8.69 -6.37
CA ALA A 107 12.42 -9.92 -6.58
C ALA A 107 11.50 -11.16 -6.61
N PHE A 108 10.49 -11.20 -5.75
CA PHE A 108 9.47 -12.24 -5.77
C PHE A 108 8.68 -12.25 -7.09
N ALA A 109 8.23 -11.07 -7.56
CA ALA A 109 7.49 -10.94 -8.80
C ALA A 109 8.32 -11.34 -10.04
N VAL A 110 9.62 -11.00 -10.08
CA VAL A 110 10.54 -11.46 -11.13
C VAL A 110 10.63 -12.99 -11.14
N LYS A 111 10.79 -13.62 -9.98
CA LYS A 111 10.85 -15.08 -9.87
C LYS A 111 9.53 -15.76 -10.28
N GLU A 112 8.39 -15.16 -9.95
CA GLU A 112 7.10 -15.65 -10.42
C GLU A 112 6.97 -15.54 -11.94
N MET A 113 7.44 -14.45 -12.55
CA MET A 113 7.46 -14.28 -14.00
C MET A 113 8.34 -15.33 -14.68
N GLU A 114 9.54 -15.58 -14.15
CA GLU A 114 10.44 -16.64 -14.62
C GLU A 114 9.74 -18.00 -14.58
N THR A 115 9.11 -18.32 -13.45
CA THR A 115 8.34 -19.56 -13.28
C THR A 115 7.21 -19.66 -14.30
N LEU A 116 6.46 -18.57 -14.51
CA LEU A 116 5.35 -18.50 -15.44
C LEU A 116 5.81 -18.66 -16.91
N SER A 117 6.97 -18.10 -17.25
CA SER A 117 7.58 -18.20 -18.58
C SER A 117 8.03 -19.62 -18.92
N GLY A 118 8.41 -20.42 -17.91
CA GLY A 118 8.85 -21.80 -18.07
C GLY A 118 7.72 -22.83 -18.22
N ILE A 119 6.46 -22.45 -18.07
CA ILE A 119 5.33 -23.37 -18.24
C ILE A 119 5.17 -23.70 -19.73
N ALA A 120 5.08 -24.96 -20.13
CA ALA A 120 4.84 -25.29 -21.54
C ALA A 120 3.34 -25.17 -21.90
N ASP A 121 2.47 -25.68 -21.03
CA ASP A 121 1.03 -25.79 -21.25
C ASP A 121 0.28 -24.45 -21.08
N ASP A 122 -0.60 -24.11 -22.01
CA ASP A 122 -1.32 -22.83 -21.98
C ASP A 122 -2.39 -22.78 -20.87
N ALA A 123 -3.06 -23.89 -20.58
CA ALA A 123 -4.06 -23.91 -19.51
C ALA A 123 -3.42 -23.69 -18.13
N GLN A 124 -2.29 -24.35 -17.86
CA GLN A 124 -1.49 -24.12 -16.66
C GLN A 124 -0.92 -22.70 -16.61
N PHE A 125 -0.49 -22.15 -17.75
CA PHE A 125 -0.06 -20.76 -17.84
C PHE A 125 -1.17 -19.80 -17.43
N ARG A 126 -2.37 -19.92 -18.00
CA ARG A 126 -3.52 -19.05 -17.67
C ARG A 126 -3.95 -19.19 -16.22
N ALA A 127 -3.91 -20.41 -15.67
CA ALA A 127 -4.20 -20.63 -14.25
C ALA A 127 -3.21 -19.90 -13.33
N ARG A 128 -1.90 -19.94 -13.66
CA ARG A 128 -0.86 -19.25 -12.90
C ARG A 128 -0.80 -17.75 -13.16
N GLN A 129 -1.15 -17.32 -14.37
CA GLN A 129 -1.22 -15.91 -14.77
C GLN A 129 -2.10 -15.11 -13.82
N LYS A 130 -3.26 -15.65 -13.42
CA LYS A 130 -4.17 -14.96 -12.47
C LYS A 130 -3.53 -14.69 -11.11
N SER A 131 -2.70 -15.60 -10.61
CA SER A 131 -1.96 -15.40 -9.36
C SER A 131 -0.91 -14.31 -9.55
N PHE A 132 -0.16 -14.38 -10.65
CA PHE A 132 0.86 -13.40 -10.97
C PHE A 132 0.28 -12.00 -11.23
N ASP A 133 -0.89 -11.89 -11.85
CA ASP A 133 -1.62 -10.63 -12.04
C ASP A 133 -1.96 -9.95 -10.70
N LYS A 134 -2.19 -10.74 -9.65
CA LYS A 134 -2.38 -10.21 -8.30
C LYS A 134 -1.05 -9.68 -7.74
N THR A 135 0.04 -10.42 -7.90
CA THR A 135 1.38 -9.98 -7.48
C THR A 135 1.76 -8.66 -8.15
N LEU A 136 1.59 -8.55 -9.48
CA LEU A 136 1.83 -7.33 -10.23
C LEU A 136 1.01 -6.16 -9.70
N TRP A 137 -0.27 -6.37 -9.43
CA TRP A 137 -1.14 -5.33 -8.89
C TRP A 137 -0.74 -4.88 -7.49
N THR A 138 -0.40 -5.82 -6.60
CA THR A 138 0.02 -5.46 -5.25
C THR A 138 1.36 -4.74 -5.24
N LEU A 139 2.24 -5.03 -6.21
CA LEU A 139 3.51 -4.33 -6.37
C LEU A 139 3.29 -2.92 -6.93
N GLU A 140 2.49 -2.77 -7.99
CA GLU A 140 2.08 -1.47 -8.56
C GLU A 140 1.57 -0.54 -7.47
N ALA A 141 0.57 -1.01 -6.70
CA ALA A 141 -0.03 -0.21 -5.64
C ALA A 141 0.96 0.14 -4.50
N ALA A 142 1.88 -0.76 -4.18
CA ALA A 142 2.88 -0.52 -3.14
C ALA A 142 3.96 0.49 -3.58
N VAL A 143 4.35 0.46 -4.86
CA VAL A 143 5.27 1.44 -5.45
C VAL A 143 4.61 2.81 -5.52
N GLU A 144 3.38 2.90 -6.03
CA GLU A 144 2.60 4.14 -6.05
C GLU A 144 2.48 4.76 -4.65
N GLN A 145 2.12 3.96 -3.64
CA GLN A 145 2.03 4.45 -2.27
C GLN A 145 3.37 4.98 -1.76
N ALA A 146 4.48 4.32 -2.09
CA ALA A 146 5.80 4.76 -1.66
C ALA A 146 6.23 6.05 -2.38
N GLN A 147 5.87 6.23 -3.65
CA GLN A 147 6.06 7.48 -4.40
C GLN A 147 5.24 8.62 -3.79
N GLU A 148 3.97 8.40 -3.48
CA GLU A 148 3.13 9.39 -2.79
C GLU A 148 3.72 9.80 -1.43
N GLU A 149 4.20 8.84 -0.64
CA GLU A 149 4.86 9.10 0.66
C GLU A 149 6.19 9.86 0.51
N ALA A 150 6.87 9.68 -0.63
CA ALA A 150 8.11 10.36 -1.00
C ALA A 150 7.88 11.75 -1.64
N GLY A 151 6.64 12.08 -2.00
CA GLY A 151 6.29 13.31 -2.70
C GLY A 151 6.68 13.32 -4.18
N LEU A 152 6.70 12.14 -4.82
CA LEU A 152 6.94 11.93 -6.25
C LEU A 152 5.64 11.79 -7.05
#